data_AF-A0A315DXA9-F1
#
_entry.id   AF-A0A315DXA9-F1
#
_cell.length_a   1.000
_cell.length_b   1.000
_cell.length_c   1.000
_cell.angle_alpha   90.00
_cell.angle_beta   90.00
_cell.angle_gamma   90.00
#
_symmetry.space_group_name_H-M   'P 1'
#
loop_
_entity.id
_entity.type
_entity.pdbx_description
1 polymer ?
#
loop_
_entity_poly.entity_id
_entity_poly.type
_entity_poly.pdbx_seq_one_letter_code
_entity_poly.pdbx_strand_id
1 'polypeptide(L)'
;MSRYTFMHNLFNKRLQLSRIFLRDNLKRKNLMSLFEKANQCKYVEAMRKFLRLRKKGFLEEAGFRTQAGKVGRLRRFDPLVLGKLEARVNEKAARVDSKDTTLPERIRLARDYQLMTDVQIGRAIGVTRELVRRWGKGLNKPTNLEKLARVLNVPIGWLETGDAKLLLANSSLGVRVGHDAAIHREALFALTQQRLGEMGECGDASHIQASLEWSVFDTPALASRARKAGGRWQYFEGSMHFVPWVPTKQPEKTRRDWSDAVENIISEELARPKQTVVRAWEQMQQRCKALGLKENEYPKRISLFKRAQKQRIWAEKYGVDLNSMIEESILKHTRMHRQKTT
;
A
#
# COMPACT_ATOMS: atom_id res chain seq x y z
N MET A 1 -11.15 3.53 -43.16
CA MET A 1 -11.02 3.40 -41.68
C MET A 1 -10.42 4.70 -41.14
N SER A 2 -11.12 5.42 -40.27
CA SER A 2 -10.58 6.68 -39.70
C SER A 2 -9.35 6.40 -38.83
N ARG A 3 -8.32 7.26 -38.92
CA ARG A 3 -7.10 7.21 -38.07
C ARG A 3 -7.45 7.08 -36.58
N TYR A 4 -8.59 7.64 -36.16
CA TYR A 4 -9.10 7.54 -34.79
C TYR A 4 -9.44 6.09 -34.38
N THR A 5 -10.14 5.36 -35.24
CA THR A 5 -10.51 3.94 -35.01
C THR A 5 -9.28 3.04 -34.88
N PHE A 6 -8.24 3.31 -35.67
CA PHE A 6 -7.00 2.53 -35.65
C PHE A 6 -6.21 2.77 -34.36
N MET A 7 -6.05 4.03 -33.95
CA MET A 7 -5.40 4.39 -32.69
C MET A 7 -6.17 3.87 -31.48
N HIS A 8 -7.50 3.94 -31.51
CA HIS A 8 -8.36 3.40 -30.44
C HIS A 8 -8.25 1.87 -30.31
N ASN A 9 -8.16 1.14 -31.42
CA ASN A 9 -8.00 -0.33 -31.40
C ASN A 9 -6.60 -0.75 -30.92
N LEU A 10 -5.54 -0.05 -31.35
CA LEU A 10 -4.18 -0.26 -30.84
C LEU A 10 -4.08 0.04 -29.35
N PHE A 11 -4.72 1.13 -28.89
CA PHE A 11 -4.80 1.51 -27.49
C PHE A 11 -5.50 0.44 -26.65
N ASN A 12 -6.67 -0.02 -27.07
CA ASN A 12 -7.40 -1.10 -26.39
C ASN A 12 -6.59 -2.40 -26.33
N LYS A 13 -5.89 -2.76 -27.40
CA LYS A 13 -5.06 -3.98 -27.43
C LYS A 13 -3.85 -3.86 -26.49
N ARG A 14 -3.21 -2.69 -26.41
CA ARG A 14 -2.08 -2.42 -25.49
C ARG A 14 -2.54 -2.38 -24.03
N LEU A 15 -3.73 -1.82 -23.74
CA LEU A 15 -4.37 -1.85 -22.42
C LEU A 15 -4.81 -3.26 -22.00
N GLN A 16 -5.32 -4.08 -22.93
CA GLN A 16 -5.65 -5.48 -22.62
C GLN A 16 -4.39 -6.29 -22.30
N LEU A 17 -3.30 -6.11 -23.07
CA LEU A 17 -2.03 -6.78 -22.79
C LEU A 17 -1.42 -6.33 -21.46
N SER A 18 -1.50 -5.05 -21.12
CA SER A 18 -1.05 -4.57 -19.81
C SER A 18 -1.93 -5.12 -18.68
N ARG A 19 -3.26 -5.20 -18.85
CA ARG A 19 -4.19 -5.81 -17.87
C ARG A 19 -3.96 -7.31 -17.67
N ILE A 20 -3.69 -8.07 -18.73
CA ILE A 20 -3.36 -9.50 -18.64
C ILE A 20 -2.03 -9.68 -17.89
N PHE A 21 -1.00 -8.89 -18.23
CA PHE A 21 0.28 -8.91 -17.53
C PHE A 21 0.18 -8.48 -16.06
N LEU A 22 -0.75 -7.58 -15.73
CA LEU A 22 -1.03 -7.15 -14.36
C LEU A 22 -1.75 -8.22 -13.53
N ARG A 23 -2.68 -9.00 -14.12
CA ARG A 23 -3.44 -10.05 -13.40
C ARG A 23 -2.55 -11.18 -12.87
N ASP A 24 -1.57 -11.63 -13.64
CA ASP A 24 -0.63 -12.67 -13.17
C ASP A 24 0.41 -12.12 -12.18
N ASN A 25 0.77 -10.84 -12.29
CA ASN A 25 1.68 -10.17 -11.35
C ASN A 25 1.01 -9.85 -10.00
N LEU A 26 -0.31 -9.64 -9.95
CA LEU A 26 -1.04 -9.33 -8.71
C LEU A 26 -1.00 -10.46 -7.66
N LYS A 27 -0.77 -11.71 -8.06
CA LYS A 27 -0.57 -12.83 -7.11
C LYS A 27 0.77 -12.77 -6.39
N ARG A 28 1.78 -12.09 -6.96
CA ARG A 28 3.10 -11.92 -6.35
C ARG A 28 3.11 -10.60 -5.57
N LYS A 29 3.21 -10.70 -4.24
CA LYS A 29 3.23 -9.54 -3.34
C LYS A 29 4.51 -8.73 -3.56
N ASN A 30 4.50 -7.81 -4.51
CA ASN A 30 5.60 -6.87 -4.72
C ASN A 30 5.55 -5.82 -3.60
N LEU A 31 6.25 -6.09 -2.50
CA LEU A 31 6.15 -5.32 -1.25
C LEU A 31 6.74 -3.91 -1.36
N MET A 32 7.56 -3.63 -2.36
CA MET A 32 8.33 -2.39 -2.47
C MET A 32 7.51 -1.16 -2.88
N SER A 33 6.36 -1.31 -3.53
CA SER A 33 5.46 -0.18 -3.80
C SER A 33 4.35 -0.01 -2.75
N LEU A 34 4.31 -0.89 -1.74
CA LEU A 34 3.30 -0.91 -0.66
C LEU A 34 3.79 -0.22 0.62
N PHE A 35 4.78 0.64 0.49
CA PHE A 35 5.41 1.33 1.59
C PHE A 35 4.55 2.50 2.11
N GLU A 36 3.36 2.17 2.57
CA GLU A 36 2.52 3.08 3.34
C GLU A 36 2.81 2.94 4.84
N LYS A 37 2.94 4.07 5.53
CA LYS A 37 3.19 4.15 6.98
C LYS A 37 2.07 3.50 7.82
N ALA A 38 0.93 3.15 7.22
CA ALA A 38 -0.22 2.56 7.90
C ALA A 38 0.11 1.28 8.69
N ASN A 39 1.16 0.53 8.29
CA ASN A 39 1.67 -0.58 9.09
C ASN A 39 3.20 -0.54 9.17
N GLN A 40 3.72 0.26 10.11
CA GLN A 40 5.15 0.44 10.35
C GLN A 40 5.92 -0.89 10.50
N CYS A 41 5.32 -1.93 11.09
CA CYS A 41 5.92 -3.25 11.20
C CYS A 41 6.11 -3.94 9.84
N LYS A 42 5.09 -3.93 8.98
CA LYS A 42 5.19 -4.50 7.61
C LYS A 42 6.17 -3.69 6.75
N TYR A 43 6.17 -2.36 6.92
CA TYR A 43 7.10 -1.44 6.28
C TYR A 43 8.56 -1.80 6.60
N VAL A 44 8.90 -1.89 7.89
CA VAL A 44 10.25 -2.30 8.34
C VAL A 44 10.60 -3.73 7.92
N GLU A 45 9.64 -4.67 7.99
CA GLU A 45 9.87 -6.05 7.55
C GLU A 45 10.20 -6.14 6.06
N ALA A 46 9.51 -5.37 5.21
CA ALA A 46 9.76 -5.30 3.78
C ALA A 46 11.16 -4.74 3.48
N MET A 47 11.53 -3.60 4.09
CA MET A 47 12.88 -3.03 3.94
C MET A 47 13.98 -4.00 4.39
N ARG A 48 13.78 -4.67 5.54
CA ARG A 48 14.71 -5.69 6.04
C ARG A 48 14.90 -6.83 5.03
N LYS A 49 13.81 -7.36 4.47
CA LYS A 49 13.88 -8.44 3.48
C LYS A 49 14.57 -7.99 2.19
N PHE A 50 14.27 -6.77 1.72
CA PHE A 50 14.91 -6.16 0.55
C PHE A 50 16.43 -6.01 0.74
N LEU A 51 16.87 -5.61 1.93
CA LEU A 51 18.28 -5.51 2.30
C LEU A 51 18.93 -6.87 2.64
N ARG A 52 18.18 -7.98 2.59
CA ARG A 52 18.64 -9.34 2.97
C ARG A 52 19.17 -9.44 4.40
N LEU A 53 18.72 -8.56 5.29
CA LEU A 53 19.12 -8.58 6.70
C LEU A 53 18.41 -9.74 7.42
N ARG A 54 19.14 -10.45 8.28
CA ARG A 54 18.59 -11.55 9.09
C ARG A 54 17.54 -11.02 10.06
N LYS A 55 16.57 -11.85 10.47
CA LYS A 55 15.53 -11.40 11.41
C LYS A 55 16.09 -11.27 12.83
N LYS A 56 16.91 -12.24 13.24
CA LYS A 56 17.63 -12.25 14.51
C LYS A 56 18.74 -11.21 14.44
N GLY A 57 18.90 -10.39 15.48
CA GLY A 57 19.94 -9.35 15.55
C GLY A 57 19.62 -8.07 14.80
N PHE A 58 18.75 -8.06 13.78
CA PHE A 58 18.49 -6.84 12.99
C PHE A 58 18.04 -5.63 13.80
N LEU A 59 17.20 -5.83 14.83
CA LEU A 59 16.78 -4.71 15.66
C LEU A 59 17.95 -4.12 16.47
N GLU A 60 18.94 -4.93 16.83
CA GLU A 60 20.14 -4.47 17.53
C GLU A 60 21.14 -3.87 16.53
N GLU A 61 21.42 -4.55 15.42
CA GLU A 61 22.33 -4.09 14.35
C GLU A 61 21.87 -2.76 13.73
N ALA A 62 20.56 -2.56 13.58
CA ALA A 62 20.01 -1.30 13.10
C ALA A 62 19.94 -0.23 14.20
N GLY A 63 20.10 -0.59 15.48
CA GLY A 63 20.01 0.34 16.61
C GLY A 63 18.58 0.59 17.13
N PHE A 64 17.60 -0.23 16.76
CA PHE A 64 16.24 -0.17 17.33
C PHE A 64 16.15 -0.71 18.77
N ARG A 65 17.18 -1.39 19.27
CA ARG A 65 17.26 -1.89 20.65
C ARG A 65 18.63 -1.66 21.23
N THR A 66 18.67 -1.10 22.43
CA THR A 66 19.80 -1.25 23.36
C THR A 66 19.78 -2.66 23.95
N GLN A 67 20.96 -3.28 24.12
CA GLN A 67 21.18 -4.72 24.35
C GLN A 67 20.44 -5.33 25.58
N ALA A 68 19.81 -4.52 26.45
CA ALA A 68 19.23 -4.98 27.71
C ALA A 68 17.68 -5.04 27.76
N GLY A 69 16.97 -4.80 26.65
CA GLY A 69 15.50 -4.64 26.66
C GLY A 69 14.68 -5.89 26.31
N LYS A 70 13.64 -6.19 27.13
CA LYS A 70 12.69 -7.32 27.03
C LYS A 70 12.28 -7.73 25.60
N VAL A 71 12.14 -9.04 25.41
CA VAL A 71 11.70 -9.74 24.18
C VAL A 71 10.22 -9.44 23.87
N GLY A 72 9.92 -8.28 23.29
CA GLY A 72 8.55 -7.91 22.87
C GLY A 72 8.48 -7.27 21.48
N ARG A 73 7.31 -7.29 20.83
CA ARG A 73 7.09 -6.51 19.60
C ARG A 73 7.21 -5.02 19.92
N LEU A 74 8.09 -4.29 19.22
CA LEU A 74 8.16 -2.83 19.34
C LEU A 74 6.82 -2.24 18.90
N ARG A 75 6.21 -1.40 19.74
CA ARG A 75 4.94 -0.72 19.41
C ARG A 75 5.14 0.39 18.39
N ARG A 76 6.31 1.03 18.40
CA ARG A 76 6.73 2.10 17.49
C ARG A 76 8.22 1.93 17.22
N PHE A 77 8.65 2.23 15.99
CA PHE A 77 10.06 2.30 15.65
C PHE A 77 10.56 3.74 15.77
N ASP A 78 11.78 3.91 16.28
CA ASP A 78 12.46 5.20 16.36
C ASP A 78 12.57 5.84 14.96
N PRO A 79 12.09 7.07 14.75
CA PRO A 79 12.20 7.78 13.48
C PRO A 79 13.63 7.91 12.95
N LEU A 80 14.63 8.13 13.81
CA LEU A 80 16.03 8.30 13.39
C LEU A 80 16.58 7.00 12.81
N VAL A 81 16.32 5.88 13.49
CA VAL A 81 16.74 4.56 13.03
C VAL A 81 16.00 4.17 11.75
N LEU A 82 14.70 4.50 11.68
CA LEU A 82 13.91 4.29 10.47
C LEU A 82 14.50 5.06 9.28
N GLY A 83 14.89 6.32 9.47
CA GLY A 83 15.54 7.14 8.43
C GLY A 83 16.86 6.54 7.94
N LYS A 84 17.70 5.99 8.84
CA LYS A 84 18.93 5.28 8.45
C LYS A 84 18.63 4.03 7.60
N LEU A 85 17.58 3.29 7.95
CA LEU A 85 17.15 2.11 7.20
C LEU A 85 16.63 2.51 5.80
N GLU A 86 15.82 3.57 5.74
CA GLU A 86 15.32 4.14 4.48
C GLU A 86 16.47 4.59 3.58
N ALA A 87 17.48 5.27 4.13
CA ALA A 87 18.66 5.69 3.39
C ALA A 87 19.41 4.50 2.74
N ARG A 88 19.63 3.40 3.48
CA ARG A 88 20.26 2.19 2.93
C ARG A 88 19.43 1.53 1.84
N VAL A 89 18.10 1.54 1.98
CA VAL A 89 17.18 1.05 0.94
C VAL A 89 17.27 1.93 -0.30
N ASN A 90 17.26 3.25 -0.14
CA ASN A 90 17.33 4.21 -1.24
C ASN A 90 18.69 4.17 -1.96
N GLU A 91 19.80 4.01 -1.24
CA GLU A 91 21.13 3.81 -1.81
C GLU A 91 21.17 2.57 -2.71
N LYS A 92 20.69 1.43 -2.19
CA LYS A 92 20.57 0.19 -2.98
C LYS A 92 19.60 0.35 -4.16
N ALA A 93 18.48 1.04 -3.96
CA ALA A 93 17.52 1.31 -5.02
C ALA A 93 18.11 2.24 -6.10
N ALA A 94 19.02 3.15 -5.75
CA ALA A 94 19.66 4.06 -6.67
C ALA A 94 20.61 3.36 -7.64
N ARG A 95 21.19 2.22 -7.24
CA ARG A 95 21.98 1.37 -8.13
C ARG A 95 21.20 0.91 -9.37
N VAL A 96 19.87 0.76 -9.30
CA VAL A 96 19.04 0.42 -10.47
C VAL A 96 19.16 1.45 -11.61
N ASP A 97 19.37 2.72 -11.26
CA ASP A 97 19.47 3.81 -12.23
C ASP A 97 20.93 4.04 -12.69
N SER A 98 21.90 3.30 -12.13
CA SER A 98 23.32 3.53 -12.35
C SER A 98 23.82 2.81 -13.60
N LYS A 99 24.56 3.54 -14.45
CA LYS A 99 25.05 3.04 -15.76
C LYS A 99 26.19 2.03 -15.63
N ASP A 100 26.89 2.02 -14.50
CA ASP A 100 28.04 1.16 -14.19
C ASP A 100 27.65 -0.21 -13.60
N THR A 101 26.35 -0.50 -13.48
CA THR A 101 25.93 -1.79 -12.91
C THR A 101 26.35 -2.96 -13.78
N THR A 102 26.78 -4.05 -13.14
CA THR A 102 27.12 -5.29 -13.83
C THR A 102 25.90 -6.22 -13.93
N LEU A 103 25.89 -7.16 -14.88
CA LEU A 103 24.82 -8.17 -14.99
C LEU A 103 24.57 -8.93 -13.66
N PRO A 104 25.59 -9.41 -12.93
CA PRO A 104 25.43 -10.03 -11.61
C PRO A 104 24.75 -9.12 -10.58
N GLU A 105 25.09 -7.83 -10.57
CA GLU A 105 24.45 -6.84 -9.71
C GLU A 105 22.97 -6.66 -10.05
N ARG A 106 22.63 -6.53 -11.34
CA ARG A 106 21.24 -6.39 -11.80
C ARG A 106 20.38 -7.61 -11.48
N ILE A 107 20.93 -8.83 -11.63
CA ILE A 107 20.24 -10.07 -11.21
C ILE A 107 19.95 -10.03 -9.70
N ARG A 108 20.92 -9.62 -8.88
CA ARG A 108 20.73 -9.51 -7.41
C ARG A 108 19.67 -8.45 -7.07
N LEU A 109 19.73 -7.28 -7.69
CA LEU A 109 18.76 -6.21 -7.50
C LEU A 109 17.35 -6.69 -7.84
N ALA A 110 17.15 -7.23 -9.04
CA ALA A 110 15.85 -7.72 -9.49
C ALA A 110 15.30 -8.84 -8.59
N ARG A 111 16.15 -9.79 -8.19
CA ARG A 111 15.79 -10.85 -7.22
C ARG A 111 15.33 -10.26 -5.89
N ASP A 112 16.02 -9.23 -5.41
CA ASP A 112 15.74 -8.61 -4.12
C ASP A 112 14.44 -7.80 -4.15
N TYR A 113 14.12 -7.12 -5.27
CA TYR A 113 12.80 -6.50 -5.47
C TYR A 113 11.65 -7.51 -5.50
N GLN A 114 11.85 -8.66 -6.15
CA GLN A 114 10.87 -9.75 -6.16
C GLN A 114 10.81 -10.54 -4.84
N LEU A 115 11.70 -10.24 -3.88
CA LEU A 115 11.86 -10.97 -2.62
C LEU A 115 12.01 -12.49 -2.80
N MET A 116 12.57 -12.91 -3.93
CA MET A 116 12.76 -14.33 -4.25
C MET A 116 14.08 -14.85 -3.67
N THR A 117 14.11 -16.11 -3.29
CA THR A 117 15.34 -16.82 -2.93
C THR A 117 15.97 -17.47 -4.17
N ASP A 118 17.27 -17.75 -4.13
CA ASP A 118 17.96 -18.43 -5.23
C ASP A 118 17.32 -19.79 -5.57
N VAL A 119 16.78 -20.48 -4.56
CA VAL A 119 16.04 -21.74 -4.73
C VAL A 119 14.77 -21.53 -5.55
N GLN A 120 14.02 -20.46 -5.28
CA GLN A 120 12.77 -20.17 -5.97
C GLN A 120 13.01 -19.83 -7.45
N ILE A 121 14.03 -19.01 -7.77
CA ILE A 121 14.31 -18.73 -9.19
C ILE A 121 14.89 -19.96 -9.89
N GLY A 122 15.73 -20.75 -9.19
CA GLY A 122 16.26 -22.00 -9.74
C GLY A 122 15.14 -22.97 -10.13
N ARG A 123 14.18 -23.20 -9.23
CA ARG A 123 12.98 -24.01 -9.51
C ARG A 123 12.14 -23.45 -10.66
N ALA A 124 11.94 -22.13 -10.72
CA ALA A 124 11.14 -21.50 -11.77
C ALA A 124 11.76 -21.60 -13.17
N ILE A 125 13.10 -21.67 -13.26
CA ILE A 125 13.82 -21.71 -14.54
C ILE A 125 14.23 -23.13 -14.92
N GLY A 126 14.29 -24.05 -13.96
CA GLY A 126 14.77 -25.43 -14.16
C GLY A 126 16.29 -25.54 -14.00
N VAL A 127 16.88 -24.79 -13.07
CA VAL A 127 18.32 -24.82 -12.77
C VAL A 127 18.59 -25.01 -11.28
N THR A 128 19.79 -25.44 -10.92
CA THR A 128 20.18 -25.61 -9.52
C THR A 128 20.29 -24.26 -8.79
N ARG A 129 20.01 -24.25 -7.49
CA ARG A 129 20.21 -23.07 -6.61
C ARG A 129 21.64 -22.53 -6.71
N GLU A 130 22.63 -23.42 -6.77
CA GLU A 130 24.04 -23.05 -6.81
C GLU A 130 24.40 -22.29 -8.09
N LEU A 131 23.82 -22.69 -9.24
CA LEU A 131 24.05 -21.98 -10.50
C LEU A 131 23.53 -20.54 -10.43
N VAL A 132 22.34 -20.33 -9.86
CA VAL A 132 21.80 -18.98 -9.62
C VAL A 132 22.71 -18.15 -8.70
N ARG A 133 23.25 -18.77 -7.64
CA ARG A 133 24.20 -18.12 -6.74
C ARG A 133 25.48 -17.69 -7.48
N ARG A 134 25.99 -18.52 -8.39
CA ARG A 134 27.16 -18.21 -9.24
C ARG A 134 26.89 -17.07 -10.20
N TRP A 135 25.68 -16.96 -10.78
CA TRP A 135 25.29 -15.81 -11.60
C TRP A 135 25.34 -14.51 -10.81
N GLY A 136 24.84 -14.50 -9.57
CA GLY A 136 24.90 -13.32 -8.69
C GLY A 136 26.31 -12.90 -8.26
N LYS A 137 27.30 -13.79 -8.41
CA LYS A 137 28.73 -13.51 -8.18
C LYS A 137 29.52 -13.20 -9.46
N GLY A 138 28.89 -13.29 -10.63
CA GLY A 138 29.57 -13.11 -11.92
C GLY A 138 30.50 -14.24 -12.33
N LEU A 139 30.41 -15.40 -11.69
CA LEU A 139 31.23 -16.57 -12.04
C LEU A 139 30.72 -17.25 -13.33
N ASN A 140 29.41 -17.18 -13.59
CA ASN A 140 28.78 -17.75 -14.77
C ASN A 140 27.74 -16.76 -15.32
N LYS A 141 27.45 -16.84 -16.64
CA LYS A 141 26.32 -16.14 -17.26
C LYS A 141 25.10 -17.06 -17.39
N PRO A 142 23.85 -16.56 -17.26
CA PRO A 142 22.65 -17.36 -17.51
C PRO A 142 22.55 -17.75 -18.98
N THR A 143 22.26 -19.02 -19.27
CA THR A 143 22.09 -19.52 -20.64
C THR A 143 20.86 -18.95 -21.34
N ASN A 144 19.76 -18.75 -20.59
CA ASN A 144 18.51 -18.20 -21.11
C ASN A 144 18.11 -16.96 -20.31
N LEU A 145 18.57 -15.80 -20.77
CA LEU A 145 18.36 -14.52 -20.10
C LEU A 145 16.91 -14.06 -20.17
N GLU A 146 16.20 -14.35 -21.27
CA GLU A 146 14.76 -14.06 -21.41
C GLU A 146 13.92 -14.76 -20.34
N LYS A 147 14.15 -16.06 -20.15
CA LYS A 147 13.42 -16.85 -19.14
C LYS A 147 13.68 -16.31 -17.73
N LEU A 148 14.92 -15.91 -17.45
CA LEU A 148 15.28 -15.25 -16.20
C LEU A 148 14.59 -13.90 -16.03
N ALA A 149 14.58 -13.05 -17.07
CA ALA A 149 13.93 -11.75 -17.07
C ALA A 149 12.42 -11.86 -16.80
N ARG A 150 11.74 -12.83 -17.43
CA ARG A 150 10.32 -13.14 -17.18
C ARG A 150 10.08 -13.56 -15.72
N VAL A 151 10.92 -14.45 -15.18
CA VAL A 151 10.79 -14.90 -13.78
C VAL A 151 10.98 -13.75 -12.79
N LEU A 152 11.96 -12.88 -13.05
CA LEU A 152 12.27 -11.70 -12.25
C LEU A 152 11.31 -10.52 -12.49
N ASN A 153 10.41 -10.63 -13.48
CA ASN A 153 9.49 -9.58 -13.90
C ASN A 153 10.21 -8.26 -14.23
N VAL A 154 11.25 -8.34 -15.07
CA VAL A 154 12.03 -7.18 -15.52
C VAL A 154 12.18 -7.20 -17.05
N PRO A 155 12.29 -6.04 -17.72
CA PRO A 155 12.62 -5.98 -19.14
C PRO A 155 13.99 -6.62 -19.42
N ILE A 156 14.07 -7.46 -20.45
CA ILE A 156 15.35 -8.10 -20.85
C ILE A 156 16.42 -7.05 -21.15
N GLY A 157 16.08 -6.00 -21.90
CA GLY A 157 17.02 -4.96 -22.26
C GLY A 157 17.66 -4.27 -21.05
N TRP A 158 16.88 -3.99 -19.98
CA TRP A 158 17.45 -3.45 -18.74
C TRP A 158 18.37 -4.48 -18.06
N LEU A 159 18.00 -5.77 -18.05
CA LEU A 159 18.81 -6.81 -17.45
C LEU A 159 20.16 -6.98 -18.18
N GLU A 160 20.19 -6.76 -19.50
CA GLU A 160 21.39 -6.83 -20.34
C GLU A 160 22.29 -5.59 -20.25
N THR A 161 21.69 -4.39 -20.32
CA THR A 161 22.46 -3.14 -20.46
C THR A 161 22.54 -2.32 -19.18
N GLY A 162 21.58 -2.48 -18.27
CA GLY A 162 21.39 -1.61 -17.11
C GLY A 162 20.77 -0.25 -17.44
N ASP A 163 20.31 -0.02 -18.67
CA ASP A 163 19.71 1.28 -19.03
C ASP A 163 18.33 1.46 -18.39
N ALA A 164 18.26 2.40 -17.44
CA ALA A 164 17.06 2.75 -16.70
C ALA A 164 15.92 3.31 -17.57
N LYS A 165 16.20 3.73 -18.82
CA LYS A 165 15.17 4.14 -19.80
C LYS A 165 14.33 2.98 -20.29
N LEU A 166 14.87 1.76 -20.25
CA LEU A 166 14.16 0.54 -20.67
C LEU A 166 13.19 0.02 -19.60
N LEU A 167 13.23 0.60 -18.39
CA LEU A 167 12.32 0.26 -17.32
C LEU A 167 10.97 0.95 -17.51
N LEU A 168 9.90 0.16 -17.44
CA LEU A 168 8.53 0.65 -17.47
C LEU A 168 8.22 1.54 -16.26
N ALA A 169 7.28 2.48 -16.44
CA ALA A 169 6.82 3.38 -15.37
C ALA A 169 6.26 2.63 -14.14
N ASN A 170 5.62 1.49 -14.37
CA ASN A 170 5.05 0.61 -13.33
C ASN A 170 6.00 -0.50 -12.86
N SER A 171 7.28 -0.45 -13.22
CA SER A 171 8.27 -1.39 -12.71
C SER A 171 8.45 -1.21 -11.20
N SER A 172 8.65 -2.30 -10.47
CA SER A 172 9.01 -2.24 -9.05
C SER A 172 10.47 -1.84 -8.82
N LEU A 173 11.31 -1.88 -9.85
CA LEU A 173 12.73 -1.55 -9.73
C LEU A 173 12.94 -0.06 -9.52
N GLY A 174 13.83 0.31 -8.61
CA GLY A 174 14.20 1.71 -8.34
C GLY A 174 13.17 2.49 -7.53
N VAL A 175 12.11 1.84 -7.04
CA VAL A 175 11.16 2.48 -6.11
C VAL A 175 11.90 2.97 -4.87
N ARG A 176 11.67 4.23 -4.51
CA ARG A 176 12.23 4.90 -3.32
C ARG A 176 11.29 4.76 -2.13
N VAL A 177 11.82 5.03 -0.95
CA VAL A 177 11.09 4.96 0.33
C VAL A 177 11.26 6.24 1.14
N GLY A 178 10.41 6.44 2.14
CA GLY A 178 10.53 7.56 3.07
C GLY A 178 10.45 8.93 2.41
N HIS A 179 11.39 9.81 2.76
CA HIS A 179 11.48 11.18 2.26
C HIS A 179 11.75 11.25 0.74
N ASP A 180 12.69 10.45 0.22
CA ASP A 180 12.99 10.40 -1.23
C ASP A 180 11.75 10.08 -2.06
N ALA A 181 10.91 9.15 -1.60
CA ALA A 181 9.66 8.82 -2.28
C ALA A 181 8.72 10.03 -2.35
N ALA A 182 8.66 10.84 -1.28
CA ALA A 182 7.84 12.05 -1.23
C ALA A 182 8.36 13.11 -2.23
N ILE A 183 9.67 13.35 -2.28
CA ILE A 183 10.30 14.24 -3.27
C ILE A 183 9.94 13.81 -4.70
N HIS A 184 9.98 12.51 -4.98
CA HIS A 184 9.62 11.99 -6.30
C HIS A 184 8.13 12.14 -6.61
N ARG A 185 7.24 12.04 -5.62
CA ARG A 185 5.79 12.26 -5.80
C ARG A 185 5.46 13.71 -6.09
N GLU A 186 6.12 14.65 -5.42
CA GLU A 186 5.97 16.09 -5.65
C GLU A 186 6.48 16.47 -7.05
N ALA A 187 7.68 16.02 -7.42
CA ALA A 187 8.19 16.24 -8.78
C ALA A 187 7.29 15.61 -9.86
N LEU A 188 6.73 14.43 -9.59
CA LEU A 188 5.77 13.79 -10.49
C LEU A 188 4.47 14.60 -10.59
N PHE A 189 4.00 15.16 -9.47
CA PHE A 189 2.79 16.00 -9.44
C PHE A 189 2.96 17.23 -10.33
N ALA A 190 4.07 17.96 -10.18
CA ALA A 190 4.37 19.14 -10.99
C ALA A 190 4.40 18.81 -12.49
N LEU A 191 5.09 17.72 -12.89
CA LEU A 191 5.12 17.27 -14.29
C LEU A 191 3.73 16.85 -14.80
N THR A 192 2.90 16.25 -13.94
CA THR A 192 1.54 15.84 -14.30
C THR A 192 0.62 17.06 -14.47
N GLN A 193 0.76 18.07 -13.62
CA GLN A 193 0.02 19.34 -13.75
C GLN A 193 0.41 20.11 -15.00
N GLN A 194 1.70 20.19 -15.31
CA GLN A 194 2.17 20.77 -16.57
C GLN A 194 1.51 20.05 -17.75
N ARG A 195 1.53 18.72 -17.74
CA ARG A 195 0.91 17.92 -18.80
C ARG A 195 -0.61 18.11 -18.89
N LEU A 196 -1.28 18.32 -17.76
CA LEU A 196 -2.70 18.65 -17.70
C LEU A 196 -2.98 20.03 -18.31
N GLY A 197 -2.17 21.04 -17.99
CA GLY A 197 -2.29 22.39 -18.57
C GLY A 197 -2.10 22.41 -20.09
N GLU A 198 -1.21 21.57 -20.62
CA GLU A 198 -1.01 21.40 -22.07
C GLU A 198 -2.23 20.81 -22.80
N MET A 199 -3.15 20.13 -22.10
CA MET A 199 -4.36 19.54 -22.71
C MET A 199 -5.50 20.55 -22.92
N GLY A 200 -5.45 21.71 -22.27
CA GLY A 200 -6.53 22.70 -22.29
C GLY A 200 -7.82 22.23 -21.58
N GLU A 201 -8.91 23.00 -21.72
CA GLU A 201 -10.18 22.78 -21.01
C GLU A 201 -11.13 21.78 -21.70
N CYS A 202 -10.77 21.22 -22.86
CA CYS A 202 -11.74 20.65 -23.79
C CYS A 202 -11.99 19.13 -23.64
N GLY A 203 -11.78 18.55 -22.46
CA GLY A 203 -11.85 17.09 -22.25
C GLY A 203 -12.86 16.66 -21.20
N ASP A 204 -13.66 15.62 -21.50
CA ASP A 204 -14.27 14.79 -20.46
C ASP A 204 -13.18 14.28 -19.52
N ALA A 205 -13.48 14.19 -18.22
CA ALA A 205 -12.55 13.73 -17.19
C ALA A 205 -11.93 12.36 -17.54
N SER A 206 -12.71 11.48 -18.19
CA SER A 206 -12.23 10.18 -18.68
C SER A 206 -11.14 10.32 -19.74
N HIS A 207 -11.27 11.29 -20.65
CA HIS A 207 -10.30 11.54 -21.71
C HIS A 207 -9.00 12.10 -21.15
N ILE A 208 -9.11 13.09 -20.24
CA ILE A 208 -7.98 13.66 -19.51
C ILE A 208 -7.21 12.54 -18.79
N GLN A 209 -7.92 11.70 -18.04
CA GLN A 209 -7.31 10.60 -17.30
C GLN A 209 -6.60 9.60 -18.22
N ALA A 210 -7.22 9.20 -19.33
CA ALA A 210 -6.59 8.30 -20.30
C ALA A 210 -5.31 8.89 -20.92
N SER A 211 -5.33 10.19 -21.25
CA SER A 211 -4.19 10.91 -21.80
C SER A 211 -3.04 11.05 -20.80
N LEU A 212 -3.35 11.33 -19.53
CA LEU A 212 -2.37 11.35 -18.45
C LEU A 212 -1.75 9.95 -18.23
N GLU A 213 -2.57 8.91 -18.20
CA GLU A 213 -2.05 7.53 -18.07
C GLU A 213 -1.12 7.18 -19.22
N TRP A 214 -1.47 7.50 -20.46
CA TRP A 214 -0.61 7.27 -21.61
C TRP A 214 0.70 8.06 -21.50
N SER A 215 0.63 9.34 -21.14
CA SER A 215 1.80 10.23 -20.98
C SER A 215 2.79 9.71 -19.94
N VAL A 216 2.32 9.06 -18.87
CA VAL A 216 3.20 8.45 -17.84
C VAL A 216 4.05 7.32 -18.42
N PHE A 217 3.57 6.58 -19.41
CA PHE A 217 4.32 5.49 -20.05
C PHE A 217 5.14 5.95 -21.25
N ASP A 218 4.70 7.00 -21.95
CA ASP A 218 5.35 7.49 -23.16
C ASP A 218 6.51 8.45 -22.85
N THR A 219 6.34 9.35 -21.88
CA THR A 219 7.35 10.35 -21.55
C THR A 219 8.38 9.81 -20.56
N PRO A 220 9.68 9.70 -20.91
CA PRO A 220 10.70 9.07 -20.05
C PRO A 220 10.86 9.74 -18.67
N ALA A 221 10.70 11.06 -18.61
CA ALA A 221 10.77 11.82 -17.36
C ALA A 221 9.63 11.46 -16.39
N LEU A 222 8.38 11.42 -16.88
CA LEU A 222 7.22 10.99 -16.10
C LEU A 222 7.35 9.52 -15.70
N ALA A 223 7.74 8.64 -16.62
CA ALA A 223 7.92 7.22 -16.35
C ALA A 223 8.94 6.97 -15.23
N SER A 224 10.09 7.63 -15.30
CA SER A 224 11.15 7.53 -14.29
C SER A 224 10.69 8.04 -12.93
N ARG A 225 10.00 9.19 -12.87
CA ARG A 225 9.47 9.75 -11.61
C ARG A 225 8.37 8.89 -11.01
N ALA A 226 7.44 8.41 -11.82
CA ALA A 226 6.35 7.53 -11.40
C ALA A 226 6.86 6.20 -10.85
N ARG A 227 7.87 5.62 -11.50
CA ARG A 227 8.57 4.42 -11.01
C ARG A 227 9.19 4.67 -9.63
N LYS A 228 9.98 5.73 -9.48
CA LYS A 228 10.66 6.06 -8.21
C LYS A 228 9.67 6.41 -7.09
N ALA A 229 8.57 7.08 -7.42
CA ALA A 229 7.49 7.39 -6.50
C ALA A 229 6.67 6.18 -6.05
N GLY A 230 6.73 5.07 -6.80
CA GLY A 230 5.95 3.85 -6.57
C GLY A 230 4.49 3.94 -6.99
N GLY A 231 4.13 4.91 -7.84
CA GLY A 231 2.75 5.14 -8.29
C GLY A 231 2.63 6.26 -9.32
N ARG A 232 1.40 6.67 -9.59
CA ARG A 232 1.07 7.74 -10.53
C ARG A 232 -0.02 8.64 -9.95
N TRP A 233 -0.12 9.86 -10.45
CA TRP A 233 -1.28 10.70 -10.17
C TRP A 233 -2.41 10.39 -11.17
N GLN A 234 -3.64 10.37 -10.69
CA GLN A 234 -4.86 10.19 -11.48
C GLN A 234 -5.77 11.41 -11.26
N TYR A 235 -6.42 11.87 -12.32
CA TYR A 235 -7.44 12.89 -12.30
C TYR A 235 -8.81 12.23 -12.16
N PHE A 236 -9.54 12.60 -11.11
CA PHE A 236 -10.88 12.09 -10.80
C PHE A 236 -11.71 13.21 -10.19
N GLU A 237 -12.89 13.48 -10.76
CA GLU A 237 -13.86 14.47 -10.28
C GLU A 237 -13.26 15.86 -10.01
N GLY A 238 -12.38 16.34 -10.90
CA GLY A 238 -11.75 17.66 -10.73
C GLY A 238 -10.52 17.68 -9.84
N SER A 239 -10.20 16.58 -9.16
CA SER A 239 -9.06 16.48 -8.24
C SER A 239 -8.03 15.44 -8.66
N MET A 240 -6.77 15.68 -8.28
CA MET A 240 -5.66 14.75 -8.51
C MET A 240 -5.43 13.88 -7.27
N HIS A 241 -5.40 12.56 -7.46
CA HIS A 241 -5.11 11.57 -6.41
C HIS A 241 -3.91 10.72 -6.76
N PHE A 242 -3.02 10.48 -5.80
CA PHE A 242 -1.90 9.58 -6.00
C PHE A 242 -2.34 8.12 -5.83
N VAL A 243 -2.10 7.32 -6.86
CA VAL A 243 -2.46 5.90 -6.90
C VAL A 243 -1.20 5.04 -7.03
N PRO A 244 -0.90 4.18 -6.04
CA PRO A 244 0.27 3.31 -6.07
C PRO A 244 0.15 2.24 -7.17
N TRP A 245 1.29 1.78 -7.71
CA TRP A 245 1.29 0.77 -8.79
C TRP A 245 0.79 -0.60 -8.35
N VAL A 246 1.14 -1.01 -7.13
CA VAL A 246 0.53 -2.18 -6.51
C VAL A 246 -0.62 -1.67 -5.68
N PRO A 247 -1.85 -2.10 -5.98
CA PRO A 247 -2.99 -1.77 -5.16
C PRO A 247 -2.66 -2.10 -3.72
N THR A 248 -2.72 -1.09 -2.86
CA THR A 248 -2.77 -1.36 -1.44
C THR A 248 -4.02 -2.20 -1.26
N LYS A 249 -3.87 -3.38 -0.62
CA LYS A 249 -5.05 -4.07 -0.13
C LYS A 249 -5.75 -3.02 0.69
N GLN A 250 -6.88 -2.51 0.20
CA GLN A 250 -7.75 -1.63 0.97
C GLN A 250 -7.80 -2.29 2.33
N PRO A 251 -7.31 -1.61 3.38
CA PRO A 251 -7.02 -2.25 4.67
C PRO A 251 -8.28 -3.00 5.03
N GLU A 252 -8.29 -4.34 4.87
CA GLU A 252 -9.50 -5.18 4.75
C GLU A 252 -10.52 -4.59 5.69
N LYS A 253 -11.50 -3.80 5.20
CA LYS A 253 -12.24 -2.78 5.99
C LYS A 253 -12.26 -3.21 7.43
N THR A 254 -11.36 -2.68 8.28
CA THR A 254 -10.78 -3.40 9.44
C THR A 254 -11.81 -3.94 10.41
N ARG A 255 -12.54 -5.01 10.06
CA ARG A 255 -13.71 -5.55 10.78
C ARG A 255 -14.69 -4.51 11.37
N ARG A 256 -14.69 -3.26 10.90
CA ARG A 256 -15.27 -2.12 11.65
C ARG A 256 -16.09 -1.13 10.86
N ASP A 257 -16.15 -1.24 9.55
CA ASP A 257 -17.14 -0.49 8.79
C ASP A 257 -18.34 -1.43 8.71
N TRP A 258 -19.09 -1.51 9.82
CA TRP A 258 -20.40 -2.12 9.76
C TRP A 258 -21.27 -1.26 8.84
N SER A 259 -22.30 -1.84 8.23
CA SER A 259 -23.25 -0.99 7.50
C SER A 259 -23.83 0.06 8.46
N ASP A 260 -24.21 1.22 7.93
CA ASP A 260 -24.83 2.29 8.72
C ASP A 260 -26.03 1.76 9.54
N ALA A 261 -26.76 0.77 8.98
CA ALA A 261 -27.83 0.05 9.67
C ALA A 261 -27.37 -0.65 10.96
N VAL A 262 -26.22 -1.34 10.93
CA VAL A 262 -25.66 -2.02 12.11
C VAL A 262 -25.11 -1.00 13.11
N GLU A 263 -24.49 0.09 12.65
CA GLU A 263 -24.02 1.16 13.54
C GLU A 263 -25.17 1.86 14.27
N ASN A 264 -26.29 2.07 13.56
CA ASN A 264 -27.52 2.61 14.15
C ASN A 264 -28.10 1.67 15.20
N ILE A 265 -28.21 0.36 14.92
CA ILE A 265 -28.68 -0.64 15.89
C ILE A 265 -27.78 -0.63 17.15
N ILE A 266 -26.46 -0.59 16.97
CA ILE A 266 -25.52 -0.56 18.10
C ILE A 266 -25.74 0.71 18.94
N SER A 267 -25.89 1.86 18.29
CA SER A 267 -26.11 3.15 18.96
C SER A 267 -27.43 3.16 19.73
N GLU A 268 -28.51 2.64 19.13
CA GLU A 268 -29.82 2.52 19.78
C GLU A 268 -29.81 1.57 20.97
N GLU A 269 -29.23 0.37 20.85
CA GLU A 269 -29.21 -0.60 21.95
C GLU A 269 -28.31 -0.16 23.11
N LEU A 270 -27.28 0.64 22.84
CA LEU A 270 -26.45 1.24 23.89
C LEU A 270 -27.08 2.47 24.55
N ALA A 271 -27.97 3.18 23.86
CA ALA A 271 -28.65 4.37 24.37
C ALA A 271 -29.84 4.05 25.29
N ARG A 272 -30.30 2.79 25.33
CA ARG A 272 -31.46 2.38 26.14
C ARG A 272 -31.15 2.40 27.65
N PRO A 273 -31.95 3.09 28.46
CA PRO A 273 -31.72 3.18 29.90
C PRO A 273 -31.89 1.82 30.58
N LYS A 274 -31.04 1.53 31.58
CA LYS A 274 -31.03 0.29 32.37
C LYS A 274 -30.71 -1.00 31.60
N GLN A 275 -30.23 -0.92 30.35
CA GLN A 275 -29.83 -2.09 29.57
C GLN A 275 -28.39 -2.52 29.91
N THR A 276 -28.20 -3.79 30.25
CA THR A 276 -26.85 -4.33 30.43
C THR A 276 -26.16 -4.51 29.08
N VAL A 277 -24.84 -4.42 29.04
CA VAL A 277 -24.06 -4.62 27.79
C VAL A 277 -24.31 -5.99 27.17
N VAL A 278 -24.56 -7.02 28.00
CA VAL A 278 -24.90 -8.38 27.53
C VAL A 278 -26.28 -8.40 26.86
N ARG A 279 -27.26 -7.71 27.44
CA ARG A 279 -28.61 -7.60 26.86
C ARG A 279 -28.61 -6.74 25.59
N ALA A 280 -27.89 -5.62 25.57
CA ALA A 280 -27.68 -4.79 24.35
C ALA A 280 -27.05 -5.60 23.21
N TRP A 281 -26.09 -6.47 23.56
CA TRP A 281 -25.48 -7.38 22.61
C TRP A 281 -26.47 -8.41 22.03
N GLU A 282 -27.21 -9.10 22.88
CA GLU A 282 -28.18 -10.12 22.45
C GLU A 282 -29.26 -9.50 21.57
N GLN A 283 -29.76 -8.32 21.93
CA GLN A 283 -30.75 -7.57 21.14
C GLN A 283 -30.18 -7.10 19.80
N MET A 284 -28.96 -6.56 19.79
CA MET A 284 -28.26 -6.22 18.55
C MET A 284 -28.11 -7.44 17.63
N GLN A 285 -27.72 -8.60 18.17
CA GLN A 285 -27.61 -9.83 17.39
C GLN A 285 -28.96 -10.29 16.83
N GLN A 286 -30.03 -10.24 17.63
CA GLN A 286 -31.38 -10.58 17.17
C GLN A 286 -31.83 -9.65 16.05
N ARG A 287 -31.64 -8.35 16.19
CA ARG A 287 -31.98 -7.34 15.17
C ARG A 287 -31.17 -7.50 13.89
N CYS A 288 -29.86 -7.73 13.99
CA CYS A 288 -29.02 -7.98 12.82
C CYS A 288 -29.41 -9.28 12.09
N LYS A 289 -29.74 -10.35 12.84
CA LYS A 289 -30.24 -11.61 12.26
C LYS A 289 -31.60 -11.43 11.59
N ALA A 290 -32.50 -10.63 12.16
CA ALA A 290 -33.79 -10.30 11.56
C ALA A 290 -33.65 -9.53 10.24
N LEU A 291 -32.59 -8.73 10.10
CA LEU A 291 -32.23 -8.06 8.83
C LEU A 291 -31.53 -8.98 7.82
N GLY A 292 -31.37 -10.28 8.12
CA GLY A 292 -30.70 -11.23 7.23
C GLY A 292 -29.17 -11.08 7.18
N LEU A 293 -28.57 -10.32 8.12
CA LEU A 293 -27.12 -10.14 8.17
C LEU A 293 -26.44 -11.41 8.71
N LYS A 294 -25.34 -11.80 8.08
CA LYS A 294 -24.52 -12.93 8.49
C LYS A 294 -23.65 -12.56 9.71
N GLU A 295 -23.25 -13.54 10.50
CA GLU A 295 -22.50 -13.35 11.76
C GLU A 295 -21.11 -12.69 11.59
N ASN A 296 -20.63 -12.53 10.35
CA ASN A 296 -19.41 -11.81 10.00
C ASN A 296 -19.65 -10.33 9.63
N GLU A 297 -20.90 -9.89 9.52
CA GLU A 297 -21.28 -8.53 9.07
C GLU A 297 -21.57 -7.57 10.22
N TYR A 298 -21.63 -8.07 11.45
CA TYR A 298 -21.80 -7.29 12.69
C TYR A 298 -20.74 -7.71 13.72
N PRO A 299 -20.53 -6.97 14.84
CA PRO A 299 -19.43 -7.28 15.74
C PRO A 299 -19.50 -8.72 16.27
N LYS A 300 -18.39 -9.23 16.81
CA LYS A 300 -18.36 -10.45 17.65
C LYS A 300 -18.10 -10.06 19.11
N ARG A 301 -18.71 -10.78 20.07
CA ARG A 301 -18.92 -10.52 21.53
C ARG A 301 -17.81 -9.73 22.27
N ILE A 302 -16.56 -9.84 21.84
CA ILE A 302 -15.36 -9.30 22.49
C ILE A 302 -15.08 -7.81 22.16
N SER A 303 -15.59 -7.27 21.04
CA SER A 303 -15.28 -5.89 20.63
C SER A 303 -16.11 -4.81 21.33
N LEU A 304 -17.40 -5.08 21.56
CA LEU A 304 -18.29 -4.17 22.32
C LEU A 304 -17.92 -4.15 23.81
N PHE A 305 -17.64 -5.33 24.38
CA PHE A 305 -17.18 -5.47 25.77
C PHE A 305 -15.89 -4.67 26.05
N LYS A 306 -14.90 -4.73 25.16
CA LYS A 306 -13.65 -3.96 25.31
C LYS A 306 -13.85 -2.46 25.13
N ARG A 307 -14.84 -2.03 24.34
CA ARG A 307 -15.15 -0.60 24.10
C ARG A 307 -15.92 -0.02 25.29
N ALA A 308 -16.89 -0.76 25.82
CA ALA A 308 -17.60 -0.45 27.06
C ALA A 308 -16.66 -0.44 28.28
N GLN A 309 -15.76 -1.43 28.41
CA GLN A 309 -14.71 -1.40 29.44
C GLN A 309 -13.78 -0.19 29.31
N LYS A 310 -13.38 0.17 28.09
CA LYS A 310 -12.50 1.32 27.88
C LYS A 310 -13.19 2.64 28.21
N GLN A 311 -14.46 2.80 27.86
CA GLN A 311 -15.25 3.98 28.24
C GLN A 311 -15.51 4.03 29.75
N ARG A 312 -15.74 2.88 30.39
CA ARG A 312 -15.87 2.79 31.85
C ARG A 312 -14.57 3.14 32.58
N ILE A 313 -13.43 2.59 32.16
CA ILE A 313 -12.11 2.92 32.71
C ILE A 313 -11.79 4.41 32.50
N TRP A 314 -12.21 4.98 31.37
CA TRP A 314 -12.07 6.42 31.13
C TRP A 314 -12.96 7.23 32.08
N ALA A 315 -14.23 6.88 32.23
CA ALA A 315 -15.15 7.52 33.16
C ALA A 315 -14.67 7.44 34.63
N GLU A 316 -14.22 6.26 35.09
CA GLU A 316 -13.64 6.05 36.42
C GLU A 316 -12.34 6.86 36.61
N LYS A 317 -11.48 6.93 35.58
CA LYS A 317 -10.21 7.67 35.64
C LYS A 317 -10.39 9.18 35.68
N TYR A 318 -11.43 9.71 35.04
CA TYR A 318 -11.68 11.14 34.93
C TYR A 318 -12.85 11.62 35.82
N GLY A 319 -13.37 10.74 36.70
CA GLY A 319 -14.45 11.07 37.63
C GLY A 319 -15.75 11.52 36.94
N VAL A 320 -15.94 11.15 35.68
CA VAL A 320 -17.11 11.55 34.90
C VAL A 320 -18.22 10.55 35.17
N ASP A 321 -19.23 10.96 35.94
CA ASP A 321 -20.45 10.18 36.06
C ASP A 321 -21.18 10.18 34.71
N LEU A 322 -21.23 9.01 34.08
CA LEU A 322 -21.88 8.83 32.78
C LEU A 322 -23.36 9.18 32.82
N ASN A 323 -24.00 9.10 34.00
CA ASN A 323 -25.40 9.45 34.15
C ASN A 323 -25.61 10.97 34.10
N SER A 324 -24.71 11.78 34.67
CA SER A 324 -24.85 13.24 34.69
C SER A 324 -24.68 13.87 33.30
N MET A 325 -23.78 13.35 32.46
CA MET A 325 -23.63 13.80 31.08
C MET A 325 -24.84 13.45 30.21
N ILE A 326 -25.48 12.30 30.45
CA ILE A 326 -26.68 11.88 29.73
C ILE A 326 -27.86 12.76 30.16
N GLU A 327 -28.00 13.05 31.46
CA GLU A 327 -29.02 13.94 32.00
C GLU A 327 -28.89 15.38 31.46
N GLU A 328 -27.67 15.95 31.41
CA GLU A 328 -27.43 17.27 30.82
C GLU A 328 -27.77 17.33 29.32
N SER A 329 -27.46 16.27 28.58
CA SER A 329 -27.74 16.18 27.14
C SER A 329 -29.25 16.09 26.87
N ILE A 330 -29.99 15.32 27.70
CA ILE A 330 -31.45 15.23 27.64
C ILE A 330 -32.09 16.58 27.98
N LEU A 331 -31.61 17.27 29.02
CA LEU A 331 -32.10 18.59 29.41
C LEU A 331 -31.90 19.62 28.30
N LYS A 332 -30.74 19.61 27.65
CA LYS A 332 -30.42 20.51 26.52
C LYS A 332 -31.33 20.25 25.32
N HIS A 333 -31.60 18.98 24.99
CA HIS A 333 -32.52 18.63 23.91
C HIS A 333 -33.97 18.99 24.21
N THR A 334 -34.40 18.80 25.46
CA THR A 334 -35.76 19.14 25.91
C THR A 334 -36.01 20.64 25.88
N ARG A 335 -34.99 21.46 26.22
CA ARG A 335 -35.04 22.92 26.08
C ARG A 335 -35.14 23.37 24.63
N MET A 336 -34.41 22.74 23.71
CA MET A 336 -34.48 23.09 22.28
C MET A 336 -35.83 22.73 21.64
N HIS A 337 -36.52 21.68 22.11
CA HIS A 337 -37.84 21.34 21.60
C HIS A 337 -38.94 22.30 22.10
N ARG A 338 -38.84 22.81 23.34
CA ARG A 338 -39.77 23.80 23.88
C ARG A 338 -39.65 25.17 23.19
N GLN A 339 -38.46 25.57 22.77
CA GLN A 339 -38.24 26.83 22.03
C GLN A 339 -38.72 26.80 20.58
N LYS A 340 -39.08 25.63 20.03
CA LYS A 340 -39.64 25.49 18.67
C LYS A 340 -41.16 25.37 18.64
N THR A 341 -41.80 25.34 19.81
CA THR A 341 -43.27 25.16 19.97
C THR A 341 -43.97 26.38 20.55
N THR A 342 -43.24 27.47 20.72
CA THR A 342 -43.70 28.85 20.89
C THR A 342 -43.14 29.67 19.74
#